data_AF-A0A1G1AGH0-F1
#
_entry.id   AF-A0A1G1AGH0-F1
#
_cell.length_a   1.000
_cell.length_b   1.000
_cell.length_c   1.000
_cell.angle_alpha   90.00
_cell.angle_beta   90.00
_cell.angle_gamma   90.00
#
_symmetry.space_group_name_H-M   'P 1'
#
loop_
_entity.id
_entity.type
_entity.pdbx_description
1 polymer ?
#
loop_
_entity_poly.entity_id
_entity_poly.type
_entity_poly.pdbx_seq_one_letter_code
_entity_poly.pdbx_strand_id
1 'polypeptide(L)'
;MRGRVILWLLLISLFTATLYAAPGDSVISYSLPSEYALSTTFSVSVNGVSVPAYKDGVRSYVQFAFSGKADVRVTVSENVTKYSLVPKSYKVQSTVSGKEISFSLTEPRKMALFQVNALPERLFIIAEPLEYDKPDLSDPNVVKLCGPDIAGALSSLGAGRTLYVPSGTYSVGQLSMVSNSSLYLEPGVLLKGTLQCNNVENVKIYGRGTVDGSTGSGQYILAIDLSKNILVQDILFQKWKKGFHVHMVGSEKVALYNVKLVGETADAGNDGIDPNAVCDLTIDNCFVYSGDDCHSLGVYPYARFPTLIRSIERINMINCVLWNNASGAGIKYGLLEGEWVRDLNYENIDVVRAPRGISINGIGSCIVQNNYFKGVRIEHIDARVIDLTQRTGYAWGGWSSGRLNQYKDFYFINCSAEEAGKGNSNVGGVSAEYTVENVIFDNYKLKGNVCLSAQDAGINIKTNTKNIQFVNTHIPEIGIKAKELYAYENGLKGASFVVKRTGNIEKELSIAYTIRGSAKNGIDYQALSGTVVLPAGQSSAEIPVKIKKDMDESEGPESIFISLNNKPFSADYTIGPDFHAVVTILD
;
A
#
# COMPACT_ATOMS: atom_id res chain seq x y z
N MET A 1 14.09 -60.41 51.72
CA MET A 1 12.87 -59.73 51.23
C MET A 1 13.31 -58.44 50.55
N ARG A 2 13.42 -58.44 49.21
CA ARG A 2 13.89 -57.29 48.40
C ARG A 2 12.77 -56.90 47.43
N GLY A 3 12.50 -55.60 47.37
CA GLY A 3 11.38 -55.01 46.64
C GLY A 3 11.50 -55.05 45.12
N ARG A 4 10.36 -54.83 44.46
CA ARG A 4 10.25 -54.50 43.04
C ARG A 4 9.39 -53.25 42.90
N VAL A 5 10.01 -52.19 42.40
CA VAL A 5 9.37 -50.97 41.90
C VAL A 5 8.85 -51.29 40.50
N ILE A 6 7.58 -51.02 40.22
CA ILE A 6 6.99 -51.11 38.89
C ILE A 6 7.04 -49.70 38.29
N LEU A 7 7.86 -49.51 37.26
CA LEU A 7 8.00 -48.28 36.49
C LEU A 7 6.97 -48.31 35.36
N TRP A 8 6.04 -47.35 35.34
CA TRP A 8 5.16 -47.11 34.19
C TRP A 8 5.91 -46.26 33.15
N LEU A 9 6.22 -46.86 31.99
CA LEU A 9 6.73 -46.14 30.83
C LEU A 9 5.55 -45.53 30.07
N LEU A 10 5.37 -44.21 30.17
CA LEU A 10 4.49 -43.44 29.31
C LEU A 10 5.21 -43.26 27.95
N LEU A 11 4.74 -43.95 26.91
CA LEU A 11 5.14 -43.66 25.53
C LEU A 11 4.51 -42.34 25.10
N ILE A 12 5.29 -41.25 25.11
CA ILE A 12 4.93 -40.01 24.44
C ILE A 12 5.31 -40.18 22.97
N SER A 13 4.32 -40.43 22.11
CA SER A 13 4.49 -40.35 20.67
C SER A 13 4.64 -38.88 20.26
N LEU A 14 5.88 -38.45 19.98
CA LEU A 14 6.13 -37.20 19.26
C LEU A 14 5.64 -37.37 17.82
N PHE A 15 4.44 -36.89 17.51
CA PHE A 15 4.06 -36.59 16.14
C PHE A 15 4.79 -35.31 15.71
N THR A 16 5.91 -35.46 15.02
CA THR A 16 6.44 -34.38 14.16
C THR A 16 5.52 -34.30 12.95
N ALA A 17 4.48 -33.48 13.03
CA ALA A 17 3.69 -33.10 11.86
C ALA A 17 4.61 -32.29 10.93
N THR A 18 5.19 -32.96 9.95
CA THR A 18 5.66 -32.31 8.74
C THR A 18 4.42 -31.73 8.06
N LEU A 19 4.21 -30.42 8.17
CA LEU A 19 3.24 -29.73 7.33
C LEU A 19 3.73 -29.88 5.88
N TYR A 20 3.18 -30.85 5.16
CA TYR A 20 3.13 -30.77 3.71
C TYR A 20 2.16 -29.65 3.36
N ALA A 21 2.60 -28.71 2.52
CA ALA A 21 1.71 -27.75 1.88
C ALA A 21 0.55 -28.51 1.21
N ALA A 22 -0.69 -28.00 1.30
CA ALA A 22 -1.79 -28.61 0.56
C ALA A 22 -1.43 -28.60 -0.94
N PRO A 23 -1.89 -29.56 -1.76
CA PRO A 23 -1.42 -29.75 -3.14
C PRO A 23 -1.62 -28.55 -4.10
N GLY A 24 -2.19 -27.43 -3.66
CA GLY A 24 -2.30 -26.18 -4.42
C GLY A 24 -1.71 -24.93 -3.75
N ASP A 25 -1.01 -25.06 -2.63
CA ASP A 25 -0.32 -23.93 -1.99
C ASP A 25 1.06 -23.76 -2.61
N SER A 26 1.35 -22.55 -3.13
CA SER A 26 2.67 -22.23 -3.66
C SER A 26 3.27 -21.01 -2.95
N VAL A 27 4.59 -21.02 -2.75
CA VAL A 27 5.34 -19.89 -2.17
C VAL A 27 6.56 -19.64 -3.05
N ILE A 28 6.69 -18.40 -3.52
CA ILE A 28 7.87 -17.91 -4.23
C ILE A 28 8.60 -16.94 -3.30
N SER A 29 9.80 -17.34 -2.87
CA SER A 29 10.70 -16.45 -2.12
C SER A 29 11.58 -15.66 -3.09
N TYR A 30 11.72 -14.36 -2.84
CA TYR A 30 12.60 -13.49 -3.62
C TYR A 30 13.93 -13.26 -2.88
N SER A 31 15.03 -13.59 -3.54
CA SER A 31 16.37 -13.48 -2.97
C SER A 31 17.16 -12.36 -3.64
N LEU A 32 17.87 -11.58 -2.84
CA LEU A 32 18.92 -10.66 -3.23
C LEU A 32 20.31 -11.34 -3.17
N PRO A 33 21.32 -10.76 -3.86
CA PRO A 33 22.71 -11.18 -3.77
C PRO A 33 23.26 -11.25 -2.33
N SER A 34 24.29 -12.07 -2.14
CA SER A 34 24.85 -12.37 -0.81
C SER A 34 25.47 -11.18 -0.08
N GLU A 35 25.77 -10.07 -0.76
CA GLU A 35 26.24 -8.84 -0.09
C GLU A 35 25.16 -8.14 0.74
N TYR A 36 23.89 -8.53 0.60
CA TYR A 36 22.78 -8.00 1.41
C TYR A 36 22.66 -8.80 2.70
N ALA A 37 22.95 -8.12 3.82
CA ALA A 37 22.92 -8.74 5.14
C ALA A 37 21.52 -9.26 5.49
N LEU A 38 21.46 -10.44 6.08
CA LEU A 38 20.26 -10.98 6.67
C LEU A 38 20.13 -10.53 8.13
N SER A 39 18.89 -10.51 8.62
CA SER A 39 18.61 -10.29 10.03
C SER A 39 19.20 -11.41 10.88
N THR A 40 19.81 -11.03 12.00
CA THR A 40 20.15 -11.94 13.10
C THR A 40 19.06 -11.99 14.17
N THR A 41 18.07 -11.10 14.08
CA THR A 41 16.93 -11.01 15.00
C THR A 41 15.73 -11.80 14.52
N PHE A 42 15.48 -11.84 13.20
CA PHE A 42 14.33 -12.49 12.58
C PHE A 42 14.76 -13.51 11.54
N SER A 43 14.20 -14.71 11.61
CA SER A 43 14.20 -15.70 10.53
C SER A 43 12.76 -16.03 10.16
N VAL A 44 12.45 -16.13 8.87
CA VAL A 44 11.07 -16.34 8.39
C VAL A 44 10.99 -17.56 7.50
N SER A 45 9.94 -18.36 7.70
CA SER A 45 9.53 -19.39 6.75
C SER A 45 8.04 -19.28 6.45
N VAL A 46 7.65 -19.66 5.24
CA VAL A 46 6.26 -19.67 4.79
C VAL A 46 6.00 -21.04 4.15
N ASN A 47 5.04 -21.80 4.68
CA ASN A 47 4.79 -23.19 4.27
C ASN A 47 6.07 -24.06 4.25
N GLY A 48 7.00 -23.80 5.17
CA GLY A 48 8.31 -24.48 5.24
C GLY A 48 9.38 -23.95 4.27
N VAL A 49 9.04 -23.07 3.34
CA VAL A 49 9.99 -22.38 2.45
C VAL A 49 10.67 -21.25 3.23
N SER A 50 12.01 -21.24 3.27
CA SER A 50 12.77 -20.15 3.88
C SER A 50 12.61 -18.87 3.06
N VAL A 51 12.25 -17.76 3.73
CA VAL A 51 12.14 -16.43 3.12
C VAL A 51 13.20 -15.52 3.76
N PRO A 52 14.23 -15.08 3.02
CA PRO A 52 15.32 -14.29 3.59
C PRO A 52 14.83 -12.94 4.14
N ALA A 53 15.11 -12.68 5.42
CA ALA A 53 14.84 -11.40 6.06
C ALA A 53 16.02 -10.45 5.86
N TYR A 54 15.93 -9.56 4.87
CA TYR A 54 17.00 -8.61 4.55
C TYR A 54 17.02 -7.45 5.53
N LYS A 55 18.18 -7.21 6.15
CA LYS A 55 18.39 -6.18 7.17
C LYS A 55 18.88 -4.87 6.55
N ASP A 56 18.27 -3.77 7.00
CA ASP A 56 18.67 -2.40 6.68
C ASP A 56 18.44 -1.50 7.89
N GLY A 57 19.50 -1.29 8.69
CA GLY A 57 19.44 -0.49 9.91
C GLY A 57 18.62 -1.13 11.03
N VAL A 58 17.67 -0.38 11.59
CA VAL A 58 16.75 -0.81 12.67
C VAL A 58 15.52 -1.57 12.17
N ARG A 59 15.57 -2.07 10.94
CA ARG A 59 14.49 -2.83 10.33
C ARG A 59 15.03 -3.93 9.44
N SER A 60 14.19 -4.91 9.22
CA SER A 60 14.34 -5.93 8.19
C SER A 60 13.05 -6.04 7.39
N TYR A 61 13.13 -6.63 6.20
CA TYR A 61 11.95 -6.98 5.43
C TYR A 61 12.07 -8.36 4.80
N VAL A 62 10.93 -9.00 4.59
CA VAL A 62 10.77 -10.20 3.77
C VAL A 62 9.81 -9.90 2.63
N GLN A 63 10.06 -10.52 1.49
CA GLN A 63 9.18 -10.46 0.33
C GLN A 63 8.97 -11.86 -0.21
N PHE A 64 7.72 -12.25 -0.39
CA PHE A 64 7.35 -13.50 -1.02
C PHE A 64 6.02 -13.34 -1.75
N ALA A 65 5.80 -14.15 -2.78
CA ALA A 65 4.49 -14.31 -3.39
C ALA A 65 3.90 -15.67 -3.02
N PHE A 66 2.57 -15.78 -2.98
CA PHE A 66 1.92 -17.05 -2.73
C PHE A 66 0.60 -17.21 -3.48
N SER A 67 0.16 -18.45 -3.61
CA SER A 67 -1.20 -18.83 -3.97
C SER A 67 -1.77 -19.79 -2.92
N GLY A 68 -3.10 -19.85 -2.80
CA GLY A 68 -3.75 -20.59 -1.73
C GLY A 68 -3.52 -19.97 -0.35
N LYS A 69 -3.05 -20.78 0.60
CA LYS A 69 -2.81 -20.39 2.00
C LYS A 69 -1.31 -20.24 2.27
N ALA A 70 -0.92 -19.17 2.96
CA ALA A 70 0.44 -18.96 3.45
C ALA A 70 0.50 -19.05 4.99
N ASP A 71 1.06 -20.13 5.51
CA ASP A 71 1.39 -20.33 6.91
C ASP A 71 2.77 -19.74 7.21
N VAL A 72 2.78 -18.54 7.80
CA VAL A 72 3.97 -17.75 8.10
C VAL A 72 4.44 -18.04 9.51
N ARG A 73 5.74 -18.33 9.64
CA ARG A 73 6.45 -18.50 10.92
C ARG A 73 7.60 -17.53 11.00
N VAL A 74 7.58 -16.65 12.00
CA VAL A 74 8.67 -15.72 12.31
C VAL A 74 9.36 -16.21 13.58
N THR A 75 10.60 -16.69 13.44
CA THR A 75 11.46 -17.02 14.58
C THR A 75 12.25 -15.80 15.00
N VAL A 76 12.12 -15.40 16.26
CA VAL A 76 12.83 -14.28 16.88
C VAL A 76 14.10 -14.79 17.59
N SER A 77 15.13 -13.95 17.73
CA SER A 77 16.38 -14.33 18.42
C SER A 77 16.20 -14.71 19.90
N GLU A 78 15.12 -14.26 20.54
CA GLU A 78 14.77 -14.49 21.94
C GLU A 78 13.30 -14.91 22.10
N ASN A 79 12.92 -15.38 23.30
CA ASN A 79 11.54 -15.76 23.58
C ASN A 79 10.63 -14.53 23.49
N VAL A 80 9.50 -14.67 22.80
CA VAL A 80 8.56 -13.58 22.56
C VAL A 80 7.59 -13.49 23.75
N THR A 81 7.56 -12.32 24.39
CA THR A 81 6.64 -12.00 25.49
C THR A 81 5.65 -10.91 25.12
N LYS A 82 6.02 -10.05 24.16
CA LYS A 82 5.20 -8.96 23.63
C LYS A 82 5.58 -8.69 22.18
N TYR A 83 4.60 -8.32 21.35
CA TYR A 83 4.79 -7.86 19.98
C TYR A 83 3.54 -7.10 19.51
N SER A 84 3.69 -6.38 18.39
CA SER A 84 2.60 -5.75 17.64
C SER A 84 2.67 -6.23 16.18
N LEU A 85 1.57 -6.80 15.67
CA LEU A 85 1.40 -7.17 14.27
C LEU A 85 0.33 -6.24 13.65
N VAL A 86 0.73 -5.47 12.65
CA VAL A 86 -0.10 -4.41 12.04
C VAL A 86 -0.09 -4.50 10.51
N PRO A 87 -1.11 -4.00 9.79
CA PRO A 87 -2.32 -3.35 10.31
C PRO A 87 -3.25 -4.28 11.10
N LYS A 88 -3.82 -3.79 12.21
CA LYS A 88 -4.89 -4.48 12.95
C LYS A 88 -6.16 -4.66 12.13
N SER A 89 -6.37 -3.80 11.15
CA SER A 89 -7.52 -3.81 10.24
C SER A 89 -7.66 -5.13 9.47
N TYR A 90 -6.56 -5.84 9.21
CA TYR A 90 -6.55 -7.16 8.57
C TYR A 90 -7.01 -8.30 9.49
N LYS A 91 -7.12 -8.05 10.80
CA LYS A 91 -7.59 -9.03 11.80
C LYS A 91 -6.85 -10.37 11.78
N VAL A 92 -5.58 -10.36 11.36
CA VAL A 92 -4.71 -11.54 11.34
C VAL A 92 -4.55 -12.07 12.76
N GLN A 93 -4.95 -13.32 12.98
CA GLN A 93 -4.78 -13.99 14.25
C GLN A 93 -3.42 -14.66 14.28
N SER A 94 -2.63 -14.38 15.32
CA SER A 94 -1.29 -14.93 15.51
C SER A 94 -1.16 -15.65 16.86
N THR A 95 -0.31 -16.67 16.90
CA THR A 95 0.05 -17.42 18.11
C THR A 95 1.54 -17.27 18.40
N VAL A 96 1.92 -17.49 19.66
CA VAL A 96 3.32 -17.48 20.09
C VAL A 96 3.67 -18.80 20.77
N SER A 97 4.81 -19.37 20.39
CA SER A 97 5.40 -20.54 21.05
C SER A 97 6.90 -20.34 21.21
N GLY A 98 7.34 -20.03 22.44
CA GLY A 98 8.74 -19.71 22.73
C GLY A 98 9.25 -18.52 21.92
N LYS A 99 10.07 -18.79 20.89
CA LYS A 99 10.65 -17.78 19.99
C LYS A 99 9.85 -17.56 18.71
N GLU A 100 8.85 -18.38 18.43
CA GLU A 100 8.11 -18.37 17.16
C GLU A 100 6.80 -17.58 17.30
N ILE A 101 6.56 -16.68 16.35
CA ILE A 101 5.25 -16.05 16.09
C ILE A 101 4.70 -16.66 14.80
N SER A 102 3.48 -17.20 14.85
CA SER A 102 2.89 -17.95 13.73
C SER A 102 1.49 -17.45 13.39
N PHE A 103 1.20 -17.30 12.10
CA PHE A 103 -0.12 -16.89 11.59
C PHE A 103 -0.32 -17.36 10.14
N SER A 104 -1.56 -17.28 9.65
CA SER A 104 -1.91 -17.68 8.28
C SER A 104 -2.48 -16.50 7.49
N LEU A 105 -2.20 -16.47 6.19
CA LEU A 105 -2.79 -15.55 5.23
C LEU A 105 -3.51 -16.34 4.12
N THR A 106 -4.66 -15.84 3.69
CA THR A 106 -5.40 -16.34 2.53
C THR A 106 -5.48 -15.31 1.40
N GLU A 107 -4.99 -14.11 1.66
CA GLU A 107 -4.96 -12.97 0.74
C GLU A 107 -3.58 -12.30 0.86
N PRO A 108 -3.02 -11.78 -0.24
CA PRO A 108 -1.77 -11.01 -0.19
C PRO A 108 -1.86 -9.76 0.68
N ARG A 109 -0.94 -9.55 1.64
CA ARG A 109 -0.98 -8.41 2.56
C ARG A 109 0.40 -7.81 2.80
N LYS A 110 0.41 -6.51 3.11
CA LYS A 110 1.60 -5.75 3.54
C LYS A 110 1.49 -5.45 5.03
N MET A 111 2.40 -5.98 5.83
CA MET A 111 2.31 -5.91 7.29
C MET A 111 3.64 -5.51 7.92
N ALA A 112 3.60 -5.17 9.19
CA ALA A 112 4.76 -4.96 10.01
C ALA A 112 4.62 -5.66 11.37
N LEU A 113 5.71 -6.29 11.79
CA LEU A 113 5.91 -6.84 13.12
C LEU A 113 6.93 -5.98 13.86
N PHE A 114 6.55 -5.41 15.00
CA PHE A 114 7.42 -4.52 15.76
C PHE A 114 7.08 -4.52 17.25
N GLN A 115 7.83 -3.75 18.04
CA GLN A 115 7.73 -3.77 19.51
C GLN A 115 7.84 -5.20 20.07
N VAL A 116 8.69 -6.02 19.43
CA VAL A 116 8.96 -7.38 19.86
C VAL A 116 9.87 -7.30 21.08
N ASN A 117 9.31 -7.52 22.27
CA ASN A 117 9.96 -7.25 23.54
C ASN A 117 10.60 -5.84 23.58
N ALA A 118 11.90 -5.76 23.87
CA ALA A 118 12.71 -4.53 23.83
C ALA A 118 13.65 -4.48 22.61
N LEU A 119 13.45 -5.35 21.62
CA LEU A 119 14.30 -5.39 20.43
C LEU A 119 14.10 -4.12 19.60
N PRO A 120 15.20 -3.47 19.16
CA PRO A 120 15.10 -2.26 18.34
C PRO A 120 14.70 -2.57 16.90
N GLU A 121 14.95 -3.80 16.44
CA GLU A 121 14.67 -4.23 15.08
C GLU A 121 13.19 -4.55 14.90
N ARG A 122 12.63 -4.07 13.77
CA ARG A 122 11.28 -4.39 13.31
C ARG A 122 11.32 -5.17 11.99
N LEU A 123 10.27 -5.90 11.67
CA LEU A 123 10.19 -6.71 10.45
C LEU A 123 9.01 -6.26 9.59
N PHE A 124 9.25 -5.91 8.33
CA PHE A 124 8.21 -5.70 7.33
C PHE A 124 7.95 -6.99 6.54
N ILE A 125 6.70 -7.33 6.34
CA ILE A 125 6.26 -8.58 5.73
C ILE A 125 5.45 -8.21 4.49
N ILE A 126 6.05 -8.42 3.32
CA ILE A 126 5.46 -8.11 2.02
C ILE A 126 5.03 -9.43 1.37
N ALA A 127 3.77 -9.82 1.59
CA ALA A 127 3.16 -10.99 0.99
C ALA A 127 2.36 -10.56 -0.26
N GLU A 128 2.75 -11.06 -1.43
CA GLU A 128 2.24 -10.64 -2.74
C GLU A 128 1.42 -11.74 -3.41
N PRO A 129 0.50 -11.41 -4.33
CA PRO A 129 -0.01 -12.43 -5.25
C PRO A 129 1.12 -12.91 -6.15
N LEU A 130 0.94 -14.10 -6.72
CA LEU A 130 1.76 -14.52 -7.87
C LEU A 130 1.79 -13.41 -8.93
N GLU A 131 2.96 -13.23 -9.54
CA GLU A 131 3.13 -12.27 -10.61
C GLU A 131 2.26 -12.68 -11.80
N TYR A 132 1.55 -11.72 -12.37
CA TYR A 132 0.72 -11.86 -13.57
C TYR A 132 1.22 -10.86 -14.61
N ASP A 133 0.82 -11.04 -15.87
CA ASP A 133 1.26 -10.20 -17.01
C ASP A 133 2.78 -10.17 -17.24
N LYS A 134 3.50 -11.24 -16.87
CA LYS A 134 4.90 -11.42 -17.29
C LYS A 134 4.96 -11.37 -18.82
N PRO A 135 5.77 -10.48 -19.44
CA PRO A 135 5.86 -10.40 -20.89
C PRO A 135 6.41 -11.70 -21.49
N ASP A 136 5.73 -12.18 -22.53
CA ASP A 136 6.15 -13.35 -23.30
C ASP A 136 7.35 -12.99 -24.18
N LEU A 137 8.46 -13.71 -24.02
CA LEU A 137 9.66 -13.53 -24.82
C LEU A 137 9.47 -13.96 -26.29
N SER A 138 8.39 -14.67 -26.61
CA SER A 138 8.00 -15.00 -27.98
C SER A 138 7.33 -13.83 -28.72
N ASP A 139 6.81 -12.83 -27.99
CA ASP A 139 6.18 -11.65 -28.59
C ASP A 139 7.24 -10.76 -29.27
N PRO A 140 7.09 -10.45 -30.58
CA PRO A 140 8.03 -9.58 -31.29
C PRO A 140 8.16 -8.15 -30.70
N ASN A 141 7.19 -7.70 -29.90
CA ASN A 141 7.23 -6.42 -29.21
C ASN A 141 8.00 -6.47 -27.89
N VAL A 142 8.46 -7.64 -27.45
CA VAL A 142 9.30 -7.81 -26.27
C VAL A 142 10.75 -8.00 -26.70
N VAL A 143 11.63 -7.12 -26.24
CA VAL A 143 13.08 -7.19 -26.48
C VAL A 143 13.76 -7.61 -25.19
N LYS A 144 14.40 -8.77 -25.20
CA LYS A 144 15.25 -9.18 -24.08
C LYS A 144 16.56 -8.40 -24.09
N LEU A 145 16.92 -7.84 -22.94
CA LEU A 145 18.22 -7.19 -22.76
C LEU A 145 19.36 -8.21 -22.97
N CYS A 146 20.33 -7.83 -23.80
CA CYS A 146 21.58 -8.58 -24.01
C CYS A 146 22.76 -7.75 -23.52
N GLY A 147 23.26 -8.05 -22.32
CA GLY A 147 24.34 -7.30 -21.68
C GLY A 147 23.85 -6.33 -20.60
N PRO A 148 24.74 -5.48 -20.04
CA PRO A 148 24.41 -4.66 -18.88
C PRO A 148 23.79 -3.29 -19.20
N ASP A 149 23.83 -2.84 -20.45
CA ASP A 149 23.46 -1.47 -20.85
C ASP A 149 21.95 -1.30 -21.06
N ILE A 150 21.22 -1.12 -19.95
CA ILE A 150 19.77 -0.86 -19.97
C ILE A 150 19.44 0.47 -20.64
N ALA A 151 20.25 1.51 -20.43
CA ALA A 151 19.98 2.84 -20.98
C ALA A 151 20.09 2.86 -22.51
N GLY A 152 21.15 2.27 -23.05
CA GLY A 152 21.31 2.10 -24.50
C GLY A 152 20.17 1.26 -25.10
N ALA A 153 19.79 0.17 -24.45
CA ALA A 153 18.69 -0.68 -24.89
C ALA A 153 17.34 0.06 -24.90
N LEU A 154 17.03 0.86 -23.87
CA LEU A 154 15.82 1.69 -23.85
C LEU A 154 15.83 2.72 -24.99
N SER A 155 16.96 3.40 -25.21
CA SER A 155 17.07 4.43 -26.26
C SER A 155 16.86 3.89 -27.69
N SER A 156 17.11 2.59 -27.89
CA SER A 156 17.01 1.90 -29.17
C SER A 156 15.81 0.94 -29.28
N LEU A 157 14.96 0.86 -28.25
CA LEU A 157 13.91 -0.14 -28.11
C LEU A 157 12.86 -0.08 -29.24
N GLY A 158 12.52 1.14 -29.67
CA GLY A 158 11.39 1.44 -30.54
C GLY A 158 10.09 1.65 -29.76
N ALA A 159 9.20 2.50 -30.29
CA ALA A 159 7.96 2.88 -29.61
C ALA A 159 6.97 1.70 -29.48
N GLY A 160 6.25 1.65 -28.37
CA GLY A 160 5.24 0.64 -28.04
C GLY A 160 5.79 -0.70 -27.56
N ARG A 161 7.12 -0.83 -27.41
CA ARG A 161 7.79 -2.11 -27.10
C ARG A 161 8.18 -2.21 -25.62
N THR A 162 8.41 -3.44 -25.18
CA THR A 162 8.82 -3.78 -23.81
C THR A 162 10.27 -4.24 -23.80
N LEU A 163 11.12 -3.58 -23.00
CA LEU A 163 12.43 -4.08 -22.64
C LEU A 163 12.29 -5.06 -21.46
N TYR A 164 12.57 -6.33 -21.70
CA TYR A 164 12.67 -7.37 -20.69
C TYR A 164 14.07 -7.39 -20.10
N VAL A 165 14.21 -7.03 -18.83
CA VAL A 165 15.47 -7.12 -18.08
C VAL A 165 15.49 -8.43 -17.30
N PRO A 166 16.38 -9.38 -17.64
CA PRO A 166 16.48 -10.65 -16.93
C PRO A 166 17.14 -10.47 -15.57
N SER A 167 16.86 -11.41 -14.67
CA SER A 167 17.43 -11.46 -13.31
C SER A 167 18.94 -11.21 -13.29
N GLY A 168 19.40 -10.38 -12.36
CA GLY A 168 20.80 -9.94 -12.30
C GLY A 168 20.98 -8.56 -11.66
N THR A 169 22.24 -8.18 -11.41
CA THR A 169 22.59 -6.88 -10.83
C THR A 169 23.08 -5.92 -11.91
N TYR A 170 22.47 -4.75 -11.99
CA TYR A 170 22.77 -3.73 -12.99
C TYR A 170 23.07 -2.38 -12.32
N SER A 171 24.24 -1.82 -12.60
CA SER A 171 24.60 -0.47 -12.14
C SER A 171 24.13 0.54 -13.18
N VAL A 172 23.10 1.31 -12.85
CA VAL A 172 22.47 2.25 -13.80
C VAL A 172 22.73 3.71 -13.46
N GLY A 173 23.14 4.02 -12.23
CA GLY A 173 23.31 5.39 -11.76
C GLY A 173 21.95 6.11 -11.75
N GLN A 174 21.62 6.82 -12.83
CA GLN A 174 20.33 7.45 -13.06
C GLN A 174 19.77 6.97 -14.40
N LEU A 175 18.75 6.09 -14.35
CA LEU A 175 18.13 5.53 -15.55
C LEU A 175 16.95 6.40 -15.99
N SER A 176 17.10 7.04 -17.16
CA SER A 176 16.02 7.81 -17.77
C SER A 176 15.16 6.92 -18.68
N MET A 177 13.86 6.99 -18.48
CA MET A 177 12.87 6.36 -19.35
C MET A 177 12.70 7.15 -20.65
N VAL A 178 12.20 6.47 -21.68
CA VAL A 178 11.85 7.07 -22.97
C VAL A 178 10.35 6.92 -23.23
N SER A 179 9.73 7.89 -23.92
CA SER A 179 8.30 7.82 -24.22
C SER A 179 7.92 6.58 -25.01
N ASN A 180 6.69 6.09 -24.81
CA ASN A 180 6.14 4.91 -25.47
C ASN A 180 7.00 3.66 -25.24
N SER A 181 7.47 3.44 -24.01
CA SER A 181 8.26 2.25 -23.67
C SER A 181 7.75 1.57 -22.40
N SER A 182 7.95 0.26 -22.34
CA SER A 182 7.77 -0.51 -21.12
C SER A 182 9.10 -1.10 -20.67
N LEU A 183 9.40 -1.03 -19.37
CA LEU A 183 10.54 -1.66 -18.73
C LEU A 183 10.01 -2.73 -17.77
N TYR A 184 10.22 -3.99 -18.13
CA TYR A 184 9.92 -5.13 -17.27
C TYR A 184 11.17 -5.58 -16.53
N LEU A 185 11.08 -5.68 -15.20
CA LEU A 185 12.15 -6.15 -14.33
C LEU A 185 11.77 -7.52 -13.76
N GLU A 186 12.41 -8.57 -14.26
CA GLU A 186 12.18 -9.94 -13.77
C GLU A 186 12.48 -10.07 -12.26
N PRO A 187 11.79 -10.96 -11.53
CA PRO A 187 12.22 -11.38 -10.20
C PRO A 187 13.74 -11.60 -10.07
N GLY A 188 14.36 -10.96 -9.07
CA GLY A 188 15.80 -11.01 -8.83
C GLY A 188 16.63 -10.00 -9.63
N VAL A 189 16.01 -9.15 -10.46
CA VAL A 189 16.66 -7.93 -10.93
C VAL A 189 16.95 -7.01 -9.74
N LEU A 190 18.20 -6.54 -9.66
CA LEU A 190 18.67 -5.52 -8.74
C LEU A 190 19.27 -4.35 -9.54
N LEU A 191 18.51 -3.26 -9.66
CA LEU A 191 18.98 -2.01 -10.28
C LEU A 191 19.63 -1.13 -9.22
N LYS A 192 20.96 -0.96 -9.28
CA LYS A 192 21.72 -0.05 -8.40
C LYS A 192 21.72 1.36 -9.01
N GLY A 193 20.81 2.22 -8.53
CA GLY A 193 20.63 3.58 -9.02
C GLY A 193 19.24 4.18 -8.74
N THR A 194 18.85 5.15 -9.56
CA THR A 194 17.54 5.83 -9.51
C THR A 194 16.84 5.76 -10.87
N LEU A 195 15.52 5.96 -10.88
CA LEU A 195 14.68 5.95 -12.08
C LEU A 195 14.12 7.36 -12.34
N GLN A 196 14.00 7.73 -13.60
CA GLN A 196 13.44 9.03 -13.99
C GLN A 196 12.52 8.93 -15.20
N CYS A 197 11.32 9.47 -15.05
CA CYS A 197 10.43 9.83 -16.14
C CYS A 197 10.41 11.35 -16.21
N ASN A 198 11.16 11.96 -17.13
CA ASN A 198 11.25 13.41 -17.26
C ASN A 198 10.77 13.81 -18.66
N ASN A 199 9.66 14.56 -18.72
CA ASN A 199 9.06 15.00 -19.99
C ASN A 199 8.81 13.83 -20.96
N VAL A 200 8.27 12.73 -20.44
CA VAL A 200 7.93 11.54 -21.23
C VAL A 200 6.46 11.18 -21.12
N GLU A 201 5.97 10.39 -22.07
CA GLU A 201 4.60 9.90 -22.05
C GLU A 201 4.49 8.41 -22.38
N ASN A 202 3.44 7.77 -21.88
CA ASN A 202 3.11 6.37 -22.16
C ASN A 202 4.24 5.42 -21.74
N VAL A 203 4.65 5.51 -20.47
CA VAL A 203 5.73 4.69 -19.89
C VAL A 203 5.17 3.71 -18.87
N LYS A 204 5.60 2.45 -18.95
CA LYS A 204 5.34 1.44 -17.92
C LYS A 204 6.65 0.95 -17.31
N ILE A 205 6.77 0.94 -16.00
CA ILE A 205 7.86 0.28 -15.26
C ILE A 205 7.21 -0.77 -14.36
N TYR A 206 7.51 -2.05 -14.57
CA TYR A 206 6.79 -3.11 -13.88
C TYR A 206 7.61 -4.38 -13.66
N GLY A 207 7.08 -5.26 -12.81
CA GLY A 207 7.66 -6.56 -12.46
C GLY A 207 8.18 -6.62 -11.03
N ARG A 208 8.62 -7.80 -10.59
CA ARG A 208 9.10 -8.04 -9.21
C ARG A 208 10.58 -7.68 -8.98
N GLY A 209 11.14 -6.81 -9.81
CA GLY A 209 12.49 -6.28 -9.63
C GLY A 209 12.64 -5.30 -8.46
N THR A 210 13.87 -5.15 -7.99
CA THR A 210 14.25 -4.24 -6.91
C THR A 210 15.11 -3.08 -7.43
N VAL A 211 14.77 -1.86 -7.05
CA VAL A 211 15.60 -0.67 -7.24
C VAL A 211 16.29 -0.33 -5.92
N ASP A 212 17.61 -0.38 -5.93
CA ASP A 212 18.47 -0.05 -4.80
C ASP A 212 19.11 1.32 -5.03
N GLY A 213 18.74 2.27 -4.17
CA GLY A 213 19.18 3.65 -4.29
C GLY A 213 20.55 3.97 -3.70
N SER A 214 21.30 2.99 -3.18
CA SER A 214 22.57 3.23 -2.45
C SER A 214 23.64 3.91 -3.29
N THR A 215 23.68 3.63 -4.60
CA THR A 215 24.58 4.27 -5.57
C THR A 215 23.95 5.47 -6.28
N GLY A 216 22.69 5.77 -5.97
CA GLY A 216 21.93 6.87 -6.57
C GLY A 216 22.43 8.25 -6.15
N SER A 217 22.39 9.18 -7.10
CA SER A 217 22.57 10.61 -6.88
C SER A 217 21.24 11.35 -6.99
N GLY A 218 21.17 12.56 -6.45
CA GLY A 218 19.96 13.39 -6.46
C GLY A 218 19.17 13.35 -5.16
N GLN A 219 17.92 13.82 -5.23
CA GLN A 219 17.01 13.98 -4.10
C GLN A 219 15.84 12.97 -4.11
N TYR A 220 15.83 12.04 -5.07
CA TYR A 220 14.75 11.07 -5.27
C TYR A 220 15.25 9.75 -5.87
N ILE A 221 14.65 8.63 -5.44
CA ILE A 221 14.89 7.32 -6.07
C ILE A 221 14.04 7.14 -7.32
N LEU A 222 12.87 7.78 -7.38
CA LEU A 222 12.01 7.86 -8.56
C LEU A 222 11.53 9.30 -8.77
N ALA A 223 11.84 9.89 -9.93
CA ALA A 223 11.21 11.12 -10.40
C ALA A 223 10.19 10.85 -11.51
N ILE A 224 9.04 11.53 -11.44
CA ILE A 224 8.07 11.59 -12.53
C ILE A 224 7.71 13.06 -12.77
N ASP A 225 8.52 13.73 -13.58
CA ASP A 225 8.43 15.16 -13.84
C ASP A 225 7.88 15.44 -15.23
N LEU A 226 6.94 16.39 -15.32
CA LEU A 226 6.36 16.88 -16.57
C LEU A 226 5.91 15.76 -17.52
N SER A 227 5.45 14.65 -16.95
CA SER A 227 5.22 13.41 -17.68
C SER A 227 3.74 13.04 -17.68
N LYS A 228 3.32 12.23 -18.65
CA LYS A 228 1.91 11.87 -18.84
C LYS A 228 1.71 10.38 -19.05
N ASN A 229 0.66 9.80 -18.46
CA ASN A 229 0.33 8.39 -18.65
C ASN A 229 1.49 7.47 -18.26
N ILE A 230 1.84 7.51 -16.97
CA ILE A 230 2.97 6.76 -16.40
C ILE A 230 2.44 5.72 -15.42
N LEU A 231 2.79 4.46 -15.63
CA LEU A 231 2.48 3.36 -14.72
C LEU A 231 3.78 2.85 -14.09
N VAL A 232 3.83 2.84 -12.76
CA VAL A 232 4.84 2.11 -11.99
C VAL A 232 4.13 1.06 -11.16
N GLN A 233 4.47 -0.21 -11.40
CA GLN A 233 3.75 -1.34 -10.85
C GLN A 233 4.71 -2.35 -10.23
N ASP A 234 4.35 -2.91 -9.08
CA ASP A 234 5.03 -4.06 -8.44
C ASP A 234 6.47 -3.83 -7.95
N ILE A 235 7.11 -2.70 -8.26
CA ILE A 235 8.52 -2.44 -7.93
C ILE A 235 8.74 -2.30 -6.41
N LEU A 236 9.84 -2.88 -5.92
CA LEU A 236 10.38 -2.64 -4.58
C LEU A 236 11.54 -1.63 -4.64
N PHE A 237 11.47 -0.58 -3.83
CA PHE A 237 12.52 0.43 -3.68
C PHE A 237 13.17 0.30 -2.30
N GLN A 238 14.50 0.21 -2.25
CA GLN A 238 15.25 0.04 -1.00
C GLN A 238 16.52 0.90 -0.94
N LYS A 239 17.14 0.91 0.26
CA LYS A 239 18.41 1.60 0.56
C LYS A 239 18.48 3.07 0.11
N TRP A 240 17.33 3.72 0.00
CA TRP A 240 17.26 5.16 -0.27
C TRP A 240 17.25 5.94 1.03
N LYS A 241 18.31 6.71 1.28
CA LYS A 241 18.48 7.45 2.53
C LYS A 241 18.40 8.97 2.37
N LYS A 242 18.33 9.48 1.14
CA LYS A 242 18.52 10.91 0.82
C LYS A 242 17.24 11.54 0.25
N GLY A 243 16.65 12.54 0.89
CA GLY A 243 15.50 13.22 0.29
C GLY A 243 14.28 12.30 0.04
N PHE A 244 13.37 12.74 -0.82
CA PHE A 244 12.10 12.08 -1.18
C PHE A 244 12.30 10.68 -1.78
N HIS A 245 11.38 9.73 -1.58
CA HIS A 245 11.43 8.48 -2.33
C HIS A 245 10.90 8.67 -3.76
N VAL A 246 9.61 8.96 -3.88
CA VAL A 246 8.93 9.17 -5.15
C VAL A 246 8.47 10.61 -5.20
N HIS A 247 9.05 11.39 -6.09
CA HIS A 247 8.68 12.79 -6.26
C HIS A 247 8.16 13.03 -7.68
N MET A 248 7.06 13.74 -7.79
CA MET A 248 6.41 14.02 -9.06
C MET A 248 6.15 15.51 -9.18
N VAL A 249 6.46 16.10 -10.33
CA VAL A 249 6.22 17.53 -10.55
C VAL A 249 5.50 17.78 -11.86
N GLY A 250 4.31 18.38 -11.82
CA GLY A 250 3.61 18.80 -13.03
C GLY A 250 3.07 17.67 -13.92
N SER A 251 3.08 16.43 -13.43
CA SER A 251 2.70 15.24 -14.20
C SER A 251 1.19 14.98 -14.19
N GLU A 252 0.69 14.27 -15.19
CA GLU A 252 -0.74 13.96 -15.36
C GLU A 252 -0.95 12.45 -15.62
N LYS A 253 -2.03 11.85 -15.10
CA LYS A 253 -2.37 10.44 -15.35
C LYS A 253 -1.23 9.51 -14.93
N VAL A 254 -0.90 9.55 -13.64
CA VAL A 254 0.14 8.70 -13.06
C VAL A 254 -0.52 7.63 -12.19
N ALA A 255 -0.05 6.40 -12.29
CA ALA A 255 -0.49 5.29 -11.47
C ALA A 255 0.70 4.61 -10.79
N LEU A 256 0.64 4.50 -9.46
CA LEU A 256 1.51 3.65 -8.66
C LEU A 256 0.66 2.49 -8.14
N TYR A 257 0.95 1.26 -8.57
CA TYR A 257 0.21 0.08 -8.11
C TYR A 257 1.14 -0.94 -7.47
N ASN A 258 0.85 -1.34 -6.23
CA ASN A 258 1.65 -2.34 -5.52
C ASN A 258 3.15 -2.01 -5.43
N VAL A 259 3.48 -0.73 -5.25
CA VAL A 259 4.85 -0.23 -5.04
C VAL A 259 5.21 -0.32 -3.55
N LYS A 260 6.45 -0.73 -3.25
CA LYS A 260 6.94 -0.85 -1.87
C LYS A 260 8.15 0.04 -1.65
N LEU A 261 7.99 1.04 -0.80
CA LEU A 261 9.08 1.89 -0.33
C LEU A 261 9.57 1.34 0.99
N VAL A 262 10.75 0.73 0.95
CA VAL A 262 11.40 0.08 2.08
C VAL A 262 12.86 0.52 2.12
N GLY A 263 13.18 1.82 1.96
CA GLY A 263 14.52 2.38 2.18
C GLY A 263 14.75 2.81 3.62
N GLU A 264 15.97 2.73 4.17
CA GLU A 264 16.23 3.24 5.54
C GLU A 264 16.16 4.76 5.59
N THR A 265 15.46 5.29 6.58
CA THR A 265 15.24 6.72 6.75
C THR A 265 15.62 7.15 8.17
N ALA A 266 16.84 7.67 8.32
CA ALA A 266 17.26 8.37 9.54
C ALA A 266 16.96 9.88 9.48
N ASP A 267 16.69 10.41 8.28
CA ASP A 267 16.59 11.84 8.00
C ASP A 267 15.13 12.34 7.98
N ALA A 268 14.91 13.48 8.64
CA ALA A 268 13.68 14.28 8.70
C ALA A 268 13.37 15.04 7.39
N GLY A 269 13.80 14.52 6.24
CA GLY A 269 13.52 15.11 4.93
C GLY A 269 13.33 14.04 3.86
N ASN A 270 12.98 12.84 4.32
CA ASN A 270 12.83 11.66 3.49
C ASN A 270 11.35 11.28 3.43
N ASP A 271 10.62 12.05 2.65
CA ASP A 271 9.20 11.85 2.37
C ASP A 271 9.02 10.59 1.50
N GLY A 272 7.84 9.98 1.59
CA GLY A 272 7.47 8.84 0.77
C GLY A 272 7.09 9.28 -0.65
N ILE A 273 5.78 9.37 -0.90
CA ILE A 273 5.23 9.75 -2.20
C ILE A 273 4.79 11.21 -2.15
N ASP A 274 5.55 12.08 -2.83
CA ASP A 274 5.34 13.52 -2.84
C ASP A 274 4.96 14.04 -4.25
N PRO A 275 3.67 14.22 -4.54
CA PRO A 275 3.23 14.94 -5.73
C PRO A 275 3.19 16.45 -5.50
N ASN A 276 3.88 17.18 -6.36
CA ASN A 276 3.80 18.63 -6.48
C ASN A 276 3.14 19.03 -7.81
N ALA A 277 2.05 19.80 -7.76
CA ALA A 277 1.37 20.30 -8.95
C ALA A 277 0.87 19.20 -9.92
N VAL A 278 0.45 18.04 -9.39
CA VAL A 278 0.02 16.84 -10.15
C VAL A 278 -1.50 16.78 -10.31
N CYS A 279 -1.98 16.24 -11.43
CA CYS A 279 -3.39 15.92 -11.62
C CYS A 279 -3.59 14.46 -12.08
N ASP A 280 -4.73 13.87 -11.73
CA ASP A 280 -5.07 12.48 -12.11
C ASP A 280 -4.01 11.47 -11.64
N LEU A 281 -3.83 11.37 -10.32
CA LEU A 281 -2.89 10.43 -9.69
C LEU A 281 -3.66 9.32 -8.98
N THR A 282 -3.31 8.07 -9.26
CA THR A 282 -3.75 6.90 -8.47
C THR A 282 -2.56 6.27 -7.76
N ILE A 283 -2.69 6.05 -6.44
CA ILE A 283 -1.74 5.30 -5.62
C ILE A 283 -2.53 4.18 -4.97
N ASP A 284 -2.31 2.94 -5.40
CA ASP A 284 -3.12 1.80 -4.97
C ASP A 284 -2.26 0.65 -4.46
N ASN A 285 -2.65 0.09 -3.31
CA ASN A 285 -2.04 -1.10 -2.72
C ASN A 285 -0.54 -0.94 -2.42
N CYS A 286 -0.09 0.26 -2.04
CA CYS A 286 1.33 0.54 -1.79
C CYS A 286 1.73 0.37 -0.30
N PHE A 287 2.99 0.01 -0.06
CA PHE A 287 3.63 0.11 1.27
C PHE A 287 4.57 1.30 1.29
N VAL A 288 4.42 2.20 2.25
CA VAL A 288 5.29 3.37 2.37
C VAL A 288 5.97 3.38 3.73
N TYR A 289 7.29 3.25 3.72
CA TYR A 289 8.14 3.55 4.87
C TYR A 289 8.98 4.80 4.59
N SER A 290 8.84 5.82 5.43
CA SER A 290 9.47 7.13 5.25
C SER A 290 10.05 7.69 6.55
N GLY A 291 10.97 8.65 6.44
CA GLY A 291 11.57 9.36 7.58
C GLY A 291 10.81 10.63 7.93
N ASP A 292 10.29 11.31 6.91
CA ASP A 292 9.32 12.38 7.05
C ASP A 292 7.97 11.93 6.47
N ASP A 293 7.13 12.83 5.96
CA ASP A 293 5.75 12.55 5.54
C ASP A 293 5.63 11.33 4.59
N CYS A 294 4.77 10.33 4.91
CA CYS A 294 4.61 9.16 4.04
C CYS A 294 3.98 9.55 2.70
N HIS A 295 3.00 10.44 2.75
CA HIS A 295 2.44 11.08 1.59
C HIS A 295 2.27 12.57 1.88
N SER A 296 3.04 13.40 1.18
CA SER A 296 2.98 14.86 1.27
C SER A 296 2.61 15.41 -0.09
N LEU A 297 1.63 16.30 -0.18
CA LEU A 297 1.33 16.98 -1.44
C LEU A 297 1.64 18.47 -1.37
N GLY A 298 1.97 19.06 -2.51
CA GLY A 298 2.36 20.46 -2.59
C GLY A 298 1.93 21.17 -3.88
N VAL A 299 1.78 22.48 -3.78
CA VAL A 299 1.77 23.35 -4.95
C VAL A 299 2.72 24.47 -4.64
N TYR A 300 3.92 24.45 -5.20
CA TYR A 300 4.87 25.54 -5.02
C TYR A 300 5.89 25.55 -6.16
N PRO A 301 6.54 26.71 -6.41
CA PRO A 301 7.67 26.79 -7.33
C PRO A 301 8.81 25.92 -6.81
N TYR A 302 8.83 24.66 -7.24
CA TYR A 302 9.87 23.73 -6.87
C TYR A 302 11.18 24.14 -7.53
N ALA A 303 12.33 23.93 -6.87
CA ALA A 303 13.62 24.40 -7.37
C ALA A 303 13.95 23.93 -8.81
N ARG A 304 13.49 22.72 -9.19
CA ARG A 304 13.63 22.19 -10.56
C ARG A 304 12.77 22.93 -11.60
N PHE A 305 11.62 23.46 -11.19
CA PHE A 305 10.62 24.09 -12.07
C PHE A 305 10.02 25.35 -11.39
N PRO A 306 10.82 26.43 -11.21
CA PRO A 306 10.46 27.57 -10.35
C PRO A 306 9.31 28.43 -10.90
N THR A 307 8.90 28.22 -12.16
CA THR A 307 7.77 28.91 -12.78
C THR A 307 6.52 28.04 -12.88
N LEU A 308 6.61 26.75 -12.53
CA LEU A 308 5.48 25.84 -12.59
C LEU A 308 4.62 26.01 -11.33
N ILE A 309 3.47 26.65 -11.50
CA ILE A 309 2.42 26.71 -10.49
C ILE A 309 1.16 26.15 -11.14
N ARG A 310 0.83 24.90 -10.79
CA ARG A 310 -0.40 24.22 -11.24
C ARG A 310 -1.10 23.62 -10.03
N SER A 311 -2.43 23.63 -10.06
CA SER A 311 -3.26 22.99 -9.05
C SER A 311 -2.91 21.51 -8.84
N ILE A 312 -3.26 21.01 -7.66
CA ILE A 312 -3.41 19.57 -7.41
C ILE A 312 -4.87 19.19 -7.54
N GLU A 313 -5.16 18.21 -8.40
CA GLU A 313 -6.54 17.80 -8.68
C GLU A 313 -6.67 16.29 -8.89
N ARG A 314 -7.76 15.70 -8.41
CA ARG A 314 -8.15 14.31 -8.69
C ARG A 314 -7.07 13.32 -8.28
N ILE A 315 -6.75 13.32 -6.98
CA ILE A 315 -5.81 12.38 -6.38
C ILE A 315 -6.59 11.27 -5.68
N ASN A 316 -6.28 10.02 -6.00
CA ASN A 316 -6.90 8.83 -5.41
C ASN A 316 -5.82 7.94 -4.80
N MET A 317 -5.64 8.00 -3.48
CA MET A 317 -4.79 7.09 -2.73
C MET A 317 -5.65 6.06 -2.01
N ILE A 318 -5.44 4.78 -2.30
CA ILE A 318 -6.31 3.70 -1.83
C ILE A 318 -5.53 2.43 -1.42
N ASN A 319 -6.04 1.69 -0.44
CA ASN A 319 -5.52 0.37 -0.02
C ASN A 319 -4.05 0.39 0.47
N CYS A 320 -3.58 1.53 1.01
CA CYS A 320 -2.17 1.72 1.33
C CYS A 320 -1.86 1.52 2.83
N VAL A 321 -0.63 1.07 3.12
CA VAL A 321 -0.09 0.97 4.48
C VAL A 321 1.06 1.96 4.65
N LEU A 322 0.95 2.84 5.63
CA LEU A 322 1.85 3.98 5.85
C LEU A 322 2.57 3.86 7.19
N TRP A 323 3.89 3.94 7.13
CA TRP A 323 4.78 3.92 8.28
C TRP A 323 5.76 5.09 8.22
N ASN A 324 5.69 5.98 9.20
CA ASN A 324 6.64 7.07 9.38
C ASN A 324 7.58 6.76 10.54
N ASN A 325 8.90 6.90 10.32
CA ASN A 325 9.94 6.57 11.29
C ASN A 325 10.34 7.75 12.19
N ALA A 326 10.38 8.99 11.69
CA ALA A 326 10.98 10.12 12.41
C ALA A 326 10.01 11.27 12.71
N SER A 327 9.84 12.26 11.81
CA SER A 327 9.26 13.58 12.16
C SER A 327 8.13 14.08 11.28
N GLY A 328 7.48 13.22 10.50
CA GLY A 328 6.41 13.63 9.58
C GLY A 328 4.99 13.29 10.03
N ALA A 329 4.13 13.06 9.03
CA ALA A 329 2.78 12.55 9.15
C ALA A 329 2.59 11.29 8.27
N GLY A 330 1.48 10.57 8.49
CA GLY A 330 1.01 9.58 7.52
C GLY A 330 0.53 10.27 6.25
N ILE A 331 -0.37 11.24 6.38
CA ILE A 331 -0.86 12.07 5.27
C ILE A 331 -0.63 13.54 5.59
N LYS A 332 -0.02 14.26 4.66
CA LYS A 332 0.37 15.66 4.82
C LYS A 332 -0.07 16.50 3.63
N TYR A 333 -0.62 17.68 3.92
CA TYR A 333 -0.67 18.75 2.93
C TYR A 333 0.45 19.74 3.28
N GLY A 334 1.46 19.80 2.40
CA GLY A 334 2.70 20.54 2.55
C GLY A 334 2.54 22.02 2.23
N LEU A 335 3.44 22.59 1.43
CA LEU A 335 3.34 23.98 0.98
C LEU A 335 2.33 24.10 -0.17
N LEU A 336 1.34 24.99 -0.04
CA LEU A 336 0.20 25.11 -0.95
C LEU A 336 0.09 26.53 -1.57
N GLU A 337 1.15 26.99 -2.21
CA GLU A 337 1.20 28.25 -2.97
C GLU A 337 0.72 28.07 -4.41
N GLY A 338 -0.60 28.16 -4.59
CA GLY A 338 -1.24 28.07 -5.90
C GLY A 338 -2.71 28.47 -5.83
N GLU A 339 -3.48 28.01 -6.81
CA GLU A 339 -4.91 28.33 -6.89
C GLU A 339 -5.76 27.26 -6.20
N TRP A 340 -5.61 25.98 -6.59
CA TRP A 340 -6.47 24.89 -6.10
C TRP A 340 -5.70 23.68 -5.58
N VAL A 341 -6.24 23.10 -4.52
CA VAL A 341 -6.03 21.70 -4.12
C VAL A 341 -7.41 21.09 -3.95
N ARG A 342 -7.85 20.25 -4.87
CA ARG A 342 -9.23 19.77 -4.85
C ARG A 342 -9.42 18.35 -5.36
N ASP A 343 -10.54 17.76 -4.98
CA ASP A 343 -10.93 16.42 -5.40
C ASP A 343 -9.85 15.43 -4.97
N LEU A 344 -9.70 15.28 -3.65
CA LEU A 344 -8.73 14.37 -3.03
C LEU A 344 -9.47 13.22 -2.34
N ASN A 345 -9.03 12.00 -2.59
CA ASN A 345 -9.59 10.79 -2.03
C ASN A 345 -8.48 9.95 -1.37
N TYR A 346 -8.61 9.75 -0.07
CA TYR A 346 -7.78 8.90 0.77
C TYR A 346 -8.65 7.80 1.34
N GLU A 347 -8.54 6.58 0.82
CA GLU A 347 -9.49 5.51 1.11
C GLU A 347 -8.82 4.21 1.52
N ASN A 348 -9.36 3.53 2.55
CA ASN A 348 -8.81 2.27 3.02
C ASN A 348 -7.29 2.32 3.30
N ILE A 349 -6.88 3.30 4.12
CA ILE A 349 -5.46 3.54 4.44
C ILE A 349 -5.20 3.19 5.89
N ASP A 350 -4.16 2.39 6.14
CA ASP A 350 -3.64 2.11 7.48
C ASP A 350 -2.39 2.94 7.77
N VAL A 351 -2.52 3.97 8.59
CA VAL A 351 -1.40 4.68 9.20
C VAL A 351 -0.98 3.92 10.46
N VAL A 352 -0.17 2.89 10.26
CA VAL A 352 0.18 1.94 11.34
C VAL A 352 1.13 2.54 12.36
N ARG A 353 1.97 3.48 11.95
CA ARG A 353 2.80 4.29 12.84
C ARG A 353 3.10 5.63 12.22
N ALA A 354 2.88 6.73 12.95
CA ALA A 354 3.46 8.02 12.59
C ALA A 354 3.56 8.98 13.77
N PRO A 355 4.40 10.03 13.69
CA PRO A 355 4.32 11.10 14.67
C PRO A 355 2.99 11.84 14.61
N ARG A 356 2.46 12.06 13.40
CA ARG A 356 1.16 12.71 13.14
C ARG A 356 0.34 11.86 12.16
N GLY A 357 -0.97 11.75 12.36
CA GLY A 357 -1.82 10.92 11.51
C GLY A 357 -2.09 11.62 10.16
N ILE A 358 -3.04 12.54 10.19
CA ILE A 358 -3.42 13.41 9.08
C ILE A 358 -3.09 14.86 9.47
N SER A 359 -2.24 15.52 8.71
CA SER A 359 -1.79 16.89 8.97
C SER A 359 -2.10 17.78 7.76
N ILE A 360 -3.13 18.59 7.90
CA ILE A 360 -3.60 19.57 6.91
C ILE A 360 -3.40 20.95 7.53
N ASN A 361 -2.15 21.39 7.53
CA ASN A 361 -1.72 22.64 8.14
C ASN A 361 -0.62 23.33 7.32
N GLY A 362 -0.68 23.12 6.01
CA GLY A 362 0.14 23.79 5.03
C GLY A 362 0.00 25.31 5.10
N ILE A 363 1.10 25.99 4.82
CA ILE A 363 1.12 27.43 4.55
C ILE A 363 0.90 27.59 3.05
N GLY A 364 0.23 28.65 2.61
CA GLY A 364 -0.03 28.83 1.19
C GLY A 364 -1.24 29.71 0.91
N SER A 365 -1.68 29.70 -0.35
CA SER A 365 -2.76 30.52 -0.88
C SER A 365 -3.86 29.75 -1.60
N CYS A 366 -3.78 28.41 -1.61
CA CYS A 366 -4.74 27.56 -2.29
C CYS A 366 -6.13 27.60 -1.64
N ILE A 367 -7.15 27.44 -2.48
CA ILE A 367 -8.45 26.95 -2.04
C ILE A 367 -8.37 25.43 -2.00
N VAL A 368 -8.49 24.87 -0.79
CA VAL A 368 -8.47 23.43 -0.53
C VAL A 368 -9.90 22.96 -0.29
N GLN A 369 -10.43 22.14 -1.18
CA GLN A 369 -11.83 21.70 -1.12
C GLN A 369 -12.07 20.30 -1.64
N ASN A 370 -13.22 19.71 -1.27
CA ASN A 370 -13.66 18.40 -1.74
C ASN A 370 -12.65 17.27 -1.39
N ASN A 371 -12.42 17.11 -0.08
CA ASN A 371 -11.43 16.18 0.47
C ASN A 371 -12.13 15.03 1.20
N TYR A 372 -11.92 13.80 0.74
CA TYR A 372 -12.50 12.58 1.30
C TYR A 372 -11.42 11.74 1.97
N PHE A 373 -11.61 11.49 3.25
CA PHE A 373 -10.88 10.51 4.05
C PHE A 373 -11.88 9.41 4.41
N LYS A 374 -11.74 8.23 3.81
CA LYS A 374 -12.72 7.14 3.88
C LYS A 374 -12.05 5.88 4.42
N GLY A 375 -12.38 5.46 5.64
CA GLY A 375 -11.74 4.28 6.23
C GLY A 375 -10.24 4.47 6.45
N VAL A 376 -9.79 5.68 6.81
CA VAL A 376 -8.40 5.90 7.25
C VAL A 376 -8.28 5.49 8.72
N ARG A 377 -7.36 4.58 9.02
CA ARG A 377 -7.20 3.94 10.33
C ARG A 377 -5.81 4.26 10.88
N ILE A 378 -5.76 4.92 12.03
CA ILE A 378 -4.52 5.41 12.64
C ILE A 378 -4.26 4.60 13.91
N GLU A 379 -3.14 3.88 13.97
CA GLU A 379 -2.88 2.93 15.06
C GLU A 379 -1.95 3.49 16.13
N HIS A 380 -0.69 3.76 15.79
CA HIS A 380 0.32 4.23 16.75
C HIS A 380 0.78 5.65 16.41
N ILE A 381 0.43 6.62 17.26
CA ILE A 381 0.67 8.04 17.03
C ILE A 381 1.45 8.72 18.16
N ASP A 382 2.58 9.35 17.84
CA ASP A 382 3.40 10.01 18.87
C ASP A 382 2.84 11.38 19.31
N ALA A 383 2.14 12.08 18.42
CA ALA A 383 1.60 13.42 18.65
C ALA A 383 0.09 13.51 18.38
N ARG A 384 -0.35 13.88 17.17
CA ARG A 384 -1.75 14.26 16.88
C ARG A 384 -2.35 13.33 15.84
N VAL A 385 -3.62 12.97 16.01
CA VAL A 385 -4.35 12.15 15.02
C VAL A 385 -4.74 12.99 13.81
N ILE A 386 -5.42 14.13 14.04
CA ILE A 386 -5.87 15.03 12.97
C ILE A 386 -5.50 16.47 13.34
N ASP A 387 -4.81 17.15 12.43
CA ASP A 387 -4.54 18.59 12.55
C ASP A 387 -4.96 19.29 11.25
N LEU A 388 -6.21 19.77 11.22
CA LEU A 388 -6.79 20.56 10.15
C LEU A 388 -6.83 22.02 10.61
N THR A 389 -5.70 22.72 10.48
CA THR A 389 -5.58 24.09 10.97
C THR A 389 -4.95 24.99 9.93
N GLN A 390 -5.55 26.16 9.73
CA GLN A 390 -4.85 27.21 8.97
C GLN A 390 -3.62 27.65 9.76
N ARG A 391 -2.53 27.87 9.05
CA ARG A 391 -1.25 28.26 9.63
C ARG A 391 -0.78 29.59 9.04
N THR A 392 -0.41 30.52 9.93
CA THR A 392 0.28 31.77 9.56
C THR A 392 1.80 31.60 9.67
N GLY A 393 2.55 32.42 8.94
CA GLY A 393 4.01 32.46 9.02
C GLY A 393 4.71 32.15 7.68
N TYR A 394 6.01 31.92 7.75
CA TYR A 394 6.86 31.61 6.60
C TYR A 394 6.94 30.10 6.38
N ALA A 395 6.85 29.67 5.12
CA ALA A 395 7.15 28.30 4.76
C ALA A 395 8.67 28.06 4.75
N TRP A 396 9.05 26.78 4.73
CA TRP A 396 10.43 26.37 4.53
C TRP A 396 10.98 26.96 3.21
N GLY A 397 12.19 27.52 3.25
CA GLY A 397 12.79 28.26 2.13
C GLY A 397 12.41 29.74 2.03
N GLY A 398 11.62 30.28 2.97
CA GLY A 398 11.26 31.70 3.01
C GLY A 398 10.15 32.11 2.04
N TRP A 399 9.57 31.14 1.33
CA TRP A 399 8.48 31.36 0.38
C TRP A 399 7.16 31.50 1.12
N SER A 400 6.50 32.64 0.96
CA SER A 400 5.10 32.84 1.34
C SER A 400 4.56 33.99 0.52
N SER A 401 3.41 33.80 -0.13
CA SER A 401 2.70 34.92 -0.77
C SER A 401 2.07 35.86 0.27
N GLY A 402 2.14 35.54 1.57
CA GLY A 402 1.47 36.25 2.65
C GLY A 402 -0.05 36.00 2.70
N ARG A 403 -0.59 35.30 1.70
CA ARG A 403 -1.98 34.84 1.68
C ARG A 403 -2.11 33.53 2.47
N LEU A 404 -3.34 33.15 2.78
CA LEU A 404 -3.66 31.96 3.58
C LEU A 404 -4.58 31.02 2.81
N ASN A 405 -4.34 29.72 2.98
CA ASN A 405 -5.16 28.68 2.39
C ASN A 405 -6.60 28.79 2.90
N GLN A 406 -7.59 28.56 2.03
CA GLN A 406 -9.00 28.44 2.42
C GLN A 406 -9.38 26.97 2.49
N TYR A 407 -9.94 26.51 3.61
CA TYR A 407 -10.23 25.10 3.84
C TYR A 407 -11.75 24.89 3.89
N LYS A 408 -12.27 24.13 2.92
CA LYS A 408 -13.69 23.78 2.79
C LYS A 408 -13.89 22.30 2.50
N ASP A 409 -15.04 21.76 2.89
CA ASP A 409 -15.54 20.44 2.47
C ASP A 409 -14.54 19.29 2.72
N PHE A 410 -14.49 18.86 3.98
CA PHE A 410 -13.70 17.72 4.44
C PHE A 410 -14.61 16.65 5.01
N TYR A 411 -14.51 15.44 4.49
CA TYR A 411 -15.35 14.30 4.87
C TYR A 411 -14.47 13.20 5.45
N PHE A 412 -14.57 12.96 6.75
CA PHE A 412 -13.92 11.85 7.46
C PHE A 412 -14.97 10.77 7.71
N ILE A 413 -15.05 9.79 6.81
CA ILE A 413 -16.09 8.75 6.77
C ILE A 413 -15.48 7.42 7.20
N ASN A 414 -16.07 6.73 8.18
CA ASN A 414 -15.58 5.43 8.68
C ASN A 414 -14.10 5.46 9.14
N CYS A 415 -13.54 6.64 9.43
CA CYS A 415 -12.17 6.79 9.90
C CYS A 415 -12.05 6.42 11.38
N SER A 416 -10.87 5.96 11.80
CA SER A 416 -10.65 5.60 13.20
C SER A 416 -9.23 5.90 13.69
N ALA A 417 -9.11 6.07 15.00
CA ALA A 417 -7.83 6.10 15.69
C ALA A 417 -7.86 5.20 16.93
N GLU A 418 -6.82 4.38 17.10
CA GLU A 418 -6.66 3.50 18.26
C GLU A 418 -6.27 4.27 19.53
N GLU A 419 -5.75 5.48 19.37
CA GLU A 419 -5.39 6.38 20.46
C GLU A 419 -5.52 7.85 20.06
N ALA A 420 -5.65 8.74 21.04
CA ALA A 420 -5.78 10.18 20.80
C ALA A 420 -4.43 10.85 20.47
N GLY A 421 -3.33 10.13 20.67
CA GLY A 421 -1.98 10.67 20.67
C GLY A 421 -1.65 11.46 21.94
N LYS A 422 -0.39 11.92 22.04
CA LYS A 422 0.09 12.74 23.18
C LYS A 422 -0.18 14.23 22.99
N GLY A 423 -0.48 14.67 21.77
CA GLY A 423 -0.79 16.05 21.43
C GLY A 423 -2.26 16.19 21.02
N ASN A 424 -2.82 17.38 21.20
CA ASN A 424 -4.21 17.64 20.86
C ASN A 424 -4.43 17.65 19.34
N SER A 425 -5.43 16.92 18.85
CA SER A 425 -5.98 17.09 17.51
C SER A 425 -6.75 18.42 17.42
N ASN A 426 -6.74 19.08 16.25
CA ASN A 426 -7.36 20.41 16.11
C ASN A 426 -8.07 20.58 14.77
N VAL A 427 -9.13 21.37 14.81
CA VAL A 427 -9.80 21.94 13.63
C VAL A 427 -9.95 23.44 13.88
N GLY A 428 -9.42 24.30 13.01
CA GLY A 428 -9.39 25.74 13.32
C GLY A 428 -8.90 26.67 12.24
N GLY A 429 -9.60 27.80 12.09
CA GLY A 429 -9.17 28.93 11.28
C GLY A 429 -8.42 30.00 12.08
N VAL A 430 -7.90 31.02 11.40
CA VAL A 430 -7.13 32.09 12.05
C VAL A 430 -7.85 33.43 12.16
N SER A 431 -8.91 33.68 11.38
CA SER A 431 -9.74 34.88 11.48
C SER A 431 -11.16 34.66 10.94
N ALA A 432 -12.07 35.63 11.09
CA ALA A 432 -13.41 35.52 10.52
C ALA A 432 -13.44 35.43 8.98
N GLU A 433 -12.39 35.92 8.31
CA GLU A 433 -12.19 35.83 6.85
C GLU A 433 -11.57 34.48 6.45
N TYR A 434 -10.63 33.99 7.27
CA TYR A 434 -9.94 32.72 7.07
C TYR A 434 -10.46 31.69 8.07
N THR A 435 -11.48 30.97 7.61
CA THR A 435 -12.16 29.94 8.41
C THR A 435 -11.92 28.54 7.85
N VAL A 436 -12.15 27.53 8.68
CA VAL A 436 -12.29 26.13 8.26
C VAL A 436 -13.76 25.78 8.23
N GLU A 437 -14.28 25.41 7.07
CA GLU A 437 -15.71 25.25 6.83
C GLU A 437 -16.06 23.81 6.39
N ASN A 438 -17.26 23.35 6.76
CA ASN A 438 -17.86 22.09 6.30
C ASN A 438 -16.96 20.87 6.53
N VAL A 439 -16.72 20.56 7.81
CA VAL A 439 -15.98 19.36 8.20
C VAL A 439 -16.96 18.37 8.81
N ILE A 440 -17.09 17.21 8.18
CA ILE A 440 -18.00 16.14 8.62
C ILE A 440 -17.17 14.94 9.07
N PHE A 441 -17.35 14.55 10.32
CA PHE A 441 -16.89 13.28 10.87
C PHE A 441 -18.08 12.33 10.90
N ASP A 442 -18.15 11.41 9.95
CA ASP A 442 -19.23 10.43 9.84
C ASP A 442 -18.72 9.04 10.25
N ASN A 443 -19.30 8.50 11.32
CA ASN A 443 -18.85 7.24 11.93
C ASN A 443 -17.35 7.25 12.26
N TYR A 444 -16.82 8.42 12.67
CA TYR A 444 -15.46 8.52 13.19
C TYR A 444 -15.38 7.80 14.54
N LYS A 445 -14.29 7.04 14.74
CA LYS A 445 -14.08 6.29 15.98
C LYS A 445 -12.77 6.64 16.66
N LEU A 446 -12.81 6.83 17.98
CA LEU A 446 -11.64 6.93 18.83
C LEU A 446 -11.66 5.80 19.86
N LYS A 447 -10.58 5.00 19.91
CA LYS A 447 -10.45 3.83 20.80
C LYS A 447 -11.63 2.87 20.67
N GLY A 448 -12.11 2.67 19.44
CA GLY A 448 -13.24 1.80 19.11
C GLY A 448 -14.64 2.42 19.33
N ASN A 449 -14.76 3.57 19.98
CA ASN A 449 -16.04 4.22 20.26
C ASN A 449 -16.41 5.20 19.15
N VAL A 450 -17.68 5.18 18.72
CA VAL A 450 -18.21 6.18 17.78
C VAL A 450 -18.26 7.54 18.46
N CYS A 451 -17.71 8.56 17.79
CA CYS A 451 -17.67 9.93 18.31
C CYS A 451 -18.82 10.75 17.72
N LEU A 452 -19.71 11.27 18.57
CA LEU A 452 -20.84 12.13 18.16
C LEU A 452 -20.64 13.59 18.55
N SER A 453 -19.45 13.91 19.08
CA SER A 453 -19.03 15.26 19.43
C SER A 453 -17.51 15.41 19.30
N ALA A 454 -17.04 16.65 19.28
CA ALA A 454 -15.61 16.96 19.27
C ALA A 454 -14.89 16.45 20.52
N GLN A 455 -15.56 16.45 21.68
CA GLN A 455 -15.03 15.92 22.93
C GLN A 455 -14.80 14.41 22.83
N ASP A 456 -15.77 13.66 22.31
CA ASP A 456 -15.65 12.21 22.10
C ASP A 456 -14.50 11.88 21.15
N ALA A 457 -14.29 12.72 20.14
CA ALA A 457 -13.23 12.56 19.15
C ALA A 457 -11.85 13.02 19.65
N GLY A 458 -11.75 13.66 20.82
CA GLY A 458 -10.50 14.26 21.30
C GLY A 458 -9.99 15.36 20.37
N ILE A 459 -10.89 16.08 19.70
CA ILE A 459 -10.58 17.14 18.73
C ILE A 459 -10.93 18.49 19.32
N ASN A 460 -9.96 19.39 19.37
CA ASN A 460 -10.21 20.77 19.76
C ASN A 460 -10.73 21.56 18.56
N ILE A 461 -11.99 21.98 18.64
CA ILE A 461 -12.55 22.96 17.70
C ILE A 461 -12.12 24.35 18.15
N LYS A 462 -11.24 24.98 17.37
CA LYS A 462 -10.80 26.35 17.61
C LYS A 462 -11.83 27.35 17.07
N THR A 463 -11.59 28.63 17.35
CA THR A 463 -12.34 29.74 16.76
C THR A 463 -12.26 29.71 15.22
N ASN A 464 -13.13 30.50 14.57
CA ASN A 464 -13.12 30.67 13.12
C ASN A 464 -13.38 29.36 12.36
N THR A 465 -14.36 28.59 12.83
CA THR A 465 -14.84 27.36 12.18
C THR A 465 -16.32 27.51 11.85
N LYS A 466 -16.78 26.83 10.79
CA LYS A 466 -18.20 26.78 10.41
C LYS A 466 -18.60 25.36 10.05
N ASN A 467 -19.79 24.95 10.49
CA ASN A 467 -20.40 23.67 10.13
C ASN A 467 -19.48 22.47 10.38
N ILE A 468 -19.04 22.30 11.62
CA ILE A 468 -18.29 21.11 12.06
C ILE A 468 -19.28 20.11 12.63
N GLN A 469 -19.40 18.94 12.02
CA GLN A 469 -20.41 17.95 12.35
C GLN A 469 -19.77 16.62 12.73
N PHE A 470 -20.41 15.96 13.70
CA PHE A 470 -20.11 14.59 14.10
C PHE A 470 -21.41 13.80 13.97
N VAL A 471 -21.45 12.84 13.05
CA VAL A 471 -22.65 12.11 12.67
C VAL A 471 -22.35 10.62 12.53
N ASN A 472 -23.39 9.82 12.39
CA ASN A 472 -23.28 8.41 12.04
C ASN A 472 -24.41 8.06 11.07
N THR A 473 -24.19 8.32 9.78
CA THR A 473 -25.20 8.09 8.73
C THR A 473 -25.18 6.65 8.22
N HIS A 474 -24.28 5.82 8.74
CA HIS A 474 -24.12 4.40 8.39
C HIS A 474 -23.78 4.18 6.91
N ILE A 475 -22.87 5.00 6.35
CA ILE A 475 -22.34 4.81 4.98
C ILE A 475 -21.82 3.38 4.83
N PRO A 476 -22.25 2.64 3.79
CA PRO A 476 -21.85 1.27 3.60
C PRO A 476 -20.34 1.10 3.44
N GLU A 477 -19.74 0.13 4.14
CA GLU A 477 -18.37 -0.30 3.92
C GLU A 477 -18.37 -1.65 3.21
N ILE A 478 -17.63 -1.76 2.09
CA ILE A 478 -17.63 -2.90 1.19
C ILE A 478 -16.32 -3.70 1.33
N GLY A 479 -16.45 -5.02 1.43
CA GLY A 479 -15.33 -5.95 1.38
C GLY A 479 -15.62 -7.17 0.51
N ILE A 480 -14.58 -7.92 0.18
CA ILE A 480 -14.61 -9.13 -0.65
C ILE A 480 -13.73 -10.20 -0.02
N LYS A 481 -14.16 -11.47 -0.11
CA LYS A 481 -13.34 -12.65 0.20
C LYS A 481 -13.58 -13.75 -0.81
N ALA A 482 -12.62 -14.64 -0.98
CA ALA A 482 -12.86 -15.94 -1.59
C ALA A 482 -13.66 -16.83 -0.61
N LYS A 483 -14.72 -17.47 -1.08
CA LYS A 483 -15.48 -18.46 -0.30
C LYS A 483 -14.73 -19.79 -0.29
N GLU A 484 -14.19 -20.16 -1.45
CA GLU A 484 -13.29 -21.28 -1.65
C GLU A 484 -11.94 -20.74 -2.15
N LEU A 485 -10.81 -21.18 -1.58
CA LEU A 485 -9.47 -20.75 -2.03
C LEU A 485 -9.03 -21.44 -3.33
N TYR A 486 -9.62 -22.59 -3.64
CA TYR A 486 -9.24 -23.42 -4.77
C TYR A 486 -10.45 -23.75 -5.65
N ALA A 487 -10.24 -23.66 -6.95
CA ALA A 487 -11.08 -24.22 -7.98
C ALA A 487 -10.29 -25.31 -8.74
N TYR A 488 -10.98 -26.22 -9.41
CA TYR A 488 -10.36 -27.36 -10.08
C TYR A 488 -10.89 -27.52 -11.49
N GLU A 489 -9.97 -27.63 -12.45
CA GLU A 489 -10.31 -27.95 -13.84
C GLU A 489 -10.77 -29.40 -13.96
N ASN A 490 -10.02 -30.33 -13.35
CA ASN A 490 -10.49 -31.70 -13.23
C ASN A 490 -11.75 -31.79 -12.37
N GLY A 491 -12.82 -32.32 -12.96
CA GLY A 491 -14.14 -32.37 -12.35
C GLY A 491 -14.90 -31.03 -12.36
N LEU A 492 -14.35 -29.97 -12.96
CA LEU A 492 -14.99 -28.65 -13.15
C LEU A 492 -15.56 -28.06 -11.85
N LYS A 493 -14.81 -28.18 -10.76
CA LYS A 493 -15.23 -27.66 -9.46
C LYS A 493 -14.91 -26.17 -9.39
N GLY A 494 -15.95 -25.35 -9.54
CA GLY A 494 -15.86 -23.90 -9.40
C GLY A 494 -15.57 -23.41 -7.98
N ALA A 495 -15.43 -22.09 -7.87
CA ALA A 495 -15.30 -21.34 -6.63
C ALA A 495 -16.22 -20.11 -6.68
N SER A 496 -16.19 -19.28 -5.64
CA SER A 496 -16.90 -18.01 -5.64
C SER A 496 -16.18 -16.98 -4.78
N PHE A 497 -16.35 -15.71 -5.16
CA PHE A 497 -16.06 -14.59 -4.28
C PHE A 497 -17.35 -14.09 -3.63
N VAL A 498 -17.27 -13.68 -2.36
CA VAL A 498 -18.40 -13.08 -1.64
C VAL A 498 -18.07 -11.62 -1.39
N VAL A 499 -18.85 -10.73 -1.98
CA VAL A 499 -18.83 -9.30 -1.66
C VAL A 499 -19.83 -9.06 -0.53
N LYS A 500 -19.38 -8.36 0.51
CA LYS A 500 -20.17 -8.02 1.69
C LYS A 500 -20.21 -6.52 1.87
N ARG A 501 -21.32 -6.02 2.42
CA ARG A 501 -21.43 -4.67 2.96
C ARG A 501 -21.84 -4.69 4.43
N THR A 502 -21.32 -3.72 5.18
CA THR A 502 -21.87 -3.30 6.47
C THR A 502 -22.57 -1.95 6.31
N GLY A 503 -23.18 -1.41 7.37
CA GLY A 503 -23.89 -0.13 7.31
C GLY A 503 -25.27 -0.24 6.64
N ASN A 504 -25.66 0.78 5.89
CA ASN A 504 -26.99 0.88 5.28
C ASN A 504 -27.19 -0.18 4.17
N ILE A 505 -28.28 -0.95 4.27
CA ILE A 505 -28.67 -1.97 3.29
C ILE A 505 -29.96 -1.65 2.53
N GLU A 506 -30.61 -0.52 2.79
CA GLU A 506 -31.95 -0.19 2.28
C GLU A 506 -32.00 -0.06 0.76
N LYS A 507 -30.90 0.40 0.15
CA LYS A 507 -30.79 0.59 -1.30
C LYS A 507 -29.96 -0.50 -1.93
N GLU A 508 -30.25 -0.78 -3.19
CA GLU A 508 -29.34 -1.56 -4.04
C GLU A 508 -28.01 -0.82 -4.20
N LEU A 509 -26.91 -1.57 -4.29
CA LEU A 509 -25.58 -1.02 -4.52
C LEU A 509 -24.81 -1.86 -5.54
N SER A 510 -24.42 -1.22 -6.64
CA SER A 510 -23.54 -1.83 -7.67
C SER A 510 -22.08 -1.48 -7.38
N ILE A 511 -21.24 -2.51 -7.28
CA ILE A 511 -19.81 -2.42 -7.01
C ILE A 511 -19.04 -2.91 -8.23
N ALA A 512 -18.17 -2.05 -8.77
CA ALA A 512 -17.24 -2.44 -9.82
C ALA A 512 -16.00 -3.11 -9.20
N TYR A 513 -15.39 -4.03 -9.94
CA TYR A 513 -14.14 -4.68 -9.55
C TYR A 513 -13.24 -4.89 -10.77
N THR A 514 -11.93 -4.93 -10.51
CA THR A 514 -10.92 -5.24 -11.51
C THR A 514 -10.48 -6.68 -11.37
N ILE A 515 -10.39 -7.40 -12.49
CA ILE A 515 -9.92 -8.78 -12.58
C ILE A 515 -8.47 -8.76 -13.05
N ARG A 516 -7.61 -9.50 -12.36
CA ARG A 516 -6.19 -9.72 -12.63
C ARG A 516 -5.87 -11.19 -12.32
N GLY A 517 -4.58 -11.53 -12.36
CA GLY A 517 -4.09 -12.89 -12.12
C GLY A 517 -3.69 -13.56 -13.43
N SER A 518 -3.12 -14.75 -13.33
CA SER A 518 -2.65 -15.49 -14.50
C SER A 518 -3.79 -16.11 -15.32
N ALA A 519 -4.91 -16.45 -14.65
CA ALA A 519 -6.09 -16.99 -15.31
C ALA A 519 -6.85 -15.89 -16.07
N LYS A 520 -7.01 -16.09 -17.38
CA LYS A 520 -7.64 -15.23 -18.37
C LYS A 520 -9.17 -15.29 -18.30
N ASN A 521 -9.76 -14.13 -18.02
CA ASN A 521 -11.21 -13.97 -17.97
C ASN A 521 -11.90 -14.37 -19.29
N GLY A 522 -12.81 -15.34 -19.22
CA GLY A 522 -13.54 -15.85 -20.38
C GLY A 522 -12.87 -17.00 -21.11
N ILE A 523 -11.61 -17.33 -20.79
CA ILE A 523 -10.87 -18.48 -21.34
C ILE A 523 -10.91 -19.63 -20.33
N ASP A 524 -10.30 -19.45 -19.15
CA ASP A 524 -10.14 -20.53 -18.14
C ASP A 524 -11.38 -20.64 -17.25
N TYR A 525 -12.22 -19.61 -17.25
CA TYR A 525 -13.51 -19.58 -16.56
C TYR A 525 -14.57 -18.80 -17.35
N GLN A 526 -15.84 -18.99 -16.99
CA GLN A 526 -16.94 -18.18 -17.52
C GLN A 526 -16.64 -16.69 -17.29
N ALA A 527 -16.75 -15.89 -18.35
CA ALA A 527 -16.44 -14.47 -18.28
C ALA A 527 -17.21 -13.77 -17.15
N LEU A 528 -16.46 -13.16 -16.24
CA LEU A 528 -16.97 -12.29 -15.20
C LEU A 528 -17.21 -10.88 -15.76
N SER A 529 -18.27 -10.22 -15.29
CA SER A 529 -18.77 -8.95 -15.82
C SER A 529 -17.96 -7.71 -15.39
N GLY A 530 -17.13 -7.83 -14.36
CA GLY A 530 -16.47 -6.67 -13.72
C GLY A 530 -17.38 -5.88 -12.76
N THR A 531 -18.61 -6.34 -12.52
CA THR A 531 -19.56 -5.70 -11.59
C THR A 531 -20.34 -6.73 -10.78
N VAL A 532 -20.67 -6.38 -9.53
CA VAL A 532 -21.54 -7.16 -8.65
C VAL A 532 -22.60 -6.24 -8.05
N VAL A 533 -23.84 -6.72 -7.98
CA VAL A 533 -24.96 -5.98 -7.40
C VAL A 533 -25.30 -6.57 -6.05
N LEU A 534 -25.34 -5.73 -5.01
CA LEU A 534 -25.89 -6.02 -3.69
C LEU A 534 -27.34 -5.51 -3.67
N PRO A 535 -28.36 -6.38 -3.78
CA PRO A 535 -29.75 -5.95 -3.80
C PRO A 535 -30.17 -5.21 -2.54
N ALA A 536 -31.22 -4.39 -2.63
CA ALA A 536 -31.85 -3.78 -1.46
C ALA A 536 -32.22 -4.85 -0.41
N GLY A 537 -31.91 -4.57 0.86
CA GLY A 537 -32.09 -5.48 1.99
C GLY A 537 -31.04 -6.59 2.11
N GLN A 538 -30.10 -6.75 1.17
CA GLN A 538 -29.06 -7.78 1.21
C GLN A 538 -27.72 -7.21 1.66
N SER A 539 -27.03 -7.91 2.56
CA SER A 539 -25.68 -7.55 3.03
C SER A 539 -24.55 -8.24 2.26
N SER A 540 -24.88 -9.16 1.35
CA SER A 540 -23.88 -9.87 0.54
C SER A 540 -24.39 -10.29 -0.83
N ALA A 541 -23.47 -10.47 -1.76
CA ALA A 541 -23.68 -11.05 -3.08
C ALA A 541 -22.47 -11.90 -3.49
N GLU A 542 -22.69 -12.92 -4.30
CA GLU A 542 -21.63 -13.80 -4.80
C GLU A 542 -21.24 -13.44 -6.24
N ILE A 543 -19.95 -13.59 -6.54
CA ILE A 543 -19.38 -13.60 -7.90
C ILE A 543 -18.98 -15.06 -8.17
N PRO A 544 -19.81 -15.84 -8.87
CA PRO A 544 -19.53 -17.25 -9.13
C PRO A 544 -18.43 -17.41 -10.18
N VAL A 545 -17.43 -18.23 -9.88
CA VAL A 545 -16.37 -18.65 -10.80
C VAL A 545 -16.71 -20.04 -11.31
N LYS A 546 -17.11 -20.13 -12.57
CA LYS A 546 -17.36 -21.43 -13.23
C LYS A 546 -16.18 -21.75 -14.12
N ILE A 547 -15.41 -22.75 -13.72
CA ILE A 547 -14.23 -23.22 -14.44
C ILE A 547 -14.64 -23.79 -15.80
N LYS A 548 -13.83 -23.52 -16.80
CA LYS A 548 -13.89 -24.16 -18.11
C LYS A 548 -12.72 -25.14 -18.17
N LYS A 549 -12.91 -26.25 -18.87
CA LYS A 549 -11.80 -27.13 -19.19
C LYS A 549 -11.07 -26.51 -20.37
N ASP A 550 -9.80 -26.16 -20.19
CA ASP A 550 -8.93 -25.90 -21.33
C ASP A 550 -8.41 -27.24 -21.95
N MET A 551 -7.70 -27.15 -23.07
CA MET A 551 -7.20 -28.32 -23.80
C MET A 551 -5.69 -28.56 -23.56
N ASP A 552 -5.03 -27.75 -22.72
CA ASP A 552 -3.58 -27.83 -22.48
C ASP A 552 -3.34 -28.53 -21.14
N GLU A 553 -2.94 -29.80 -21.19
CA GLU A 553 -3.00 -30.72 -20.03
C GLU A 553 -1.98 -30.44 -18.90
N SER A 554 -1.30 -29.28 -18.83
CA SER A 554 -0.37 -28.95 -17.75
C SER A 554 0.08 -27.48 -17.77
N GLU A 555 -0.77 -26.54 -17.35
CA GLU A 555 -0.41 -25.11 -17.20
C GLU A 555 0.11 -24.77 -15.78
N GLY A 556 -0.13 -25.65 -14.81
CA GLY A 556 0.22 -25.43 -13.41
C GLY A 556 -0.70 -24.42 -12.72
N PRO A 557 -0.49 -24.12 -11.42
CA PRO A 557 -1.46 -23.33 -10.67
C PRO A 557 -1.65 -21.92 -11.23
N GLU A 558 -2.89 -21.59 -11.56
CA GLU A 558 -3.28 -20.26 -12.01
C GLU A 558 -4.03 -19.48 -10.93
N SER A 559 -4.23 -18.17 -11.14
CA SER A 559 -4.90 -17.32 -10.17
C SER A 559 -5.94 -16.39 -10.82
N ILE A 560 -7.09 -16.27 -10.15
CA ILE A 560 -8.06 -15.20 -10.36
C ILE A 560 -7.90 -14.23 -9.18
N PHE A 561 -7.45 -13.02 -9.45
CA PHE A 561 -7.28 -11.96 -8.47
C PHE A 561 -8.32 -10.87 -8.71
N ILE A 562 -9.23 -10.65 -7.74
CA ILE A 562 -10.22 -9.58 -7.81
C ILE A 562 -9.87 -8.49 -6.82
N SER A 563 -9.88 -7.23 -7.26
CA SER A 563 -9.84 -6.05 -6.38
C SER A 563 -11.08 -5.19 -6.57
N LEU A 564 -11.69 -4.74 -5.48
CA LEU A 564 -12.82 -3.81 -5.54
C LEU A 564 -12.37 -2.43 -6.03
N ASN A 565 -13.17 -1.82 -6.91
CA ASN A 565 -12.94 -0.47 -7.38
C ASN A 565 -13.71 0.51 -6.49
N ASN A 566 -13.06 1.61 -6.11
CA ASN A 566 -13.73 2.66 -5.37
C ASN A 566 -14.49 3.63 -6.28
N LYS A 567 -15.32 4.47 -5.65
CA LYS A 567 -15.84 5.70 -6.24
C LYS A 567 -15.16 6.89 -5.56
N PRO A 568 -14.08 7.44 -6.15
CA PRO A 568 -13.44 8.60 -5.57
C PRO A 568 -14.40 9.79 -5.58
N PHE A 569 -14.22 10.69 -4.63
CA PHE A 569 -15.01 11.94 -4.51
C PHE A 569 -16.51 11.73 -4.29
N SER A 570 -16.88 10.60 -3.69
CA SER A 570 -18.25 10.23 -3.33
C SER A 570 -18.29 9.61 -1.93
N ALA A 571 -19.43 9.80 -1.26
CA ALA A 571 -19.78 9.22 0.03
C ALA A 571 -20.84 8.09 -0.08
N ASP A 572 -21.07 7.54 -1.28
CA ASP A 572 -22.05 6.46 -1.49
C ASP A 572 -21.68 5.18 -0.73
N TYR A 573 -20.39 4.85 -0.70
CA TYR A 573 -19.80 3.73 0.04
C TYR A 573 -18.29 3.94 0.25
N THR A 574 -17.72 3.17 1.17
CA THR A 574 -16.27 3.06 1.38
C THR A 574 -15.76 1.66 1.09
N ILE A 575 -14.52 1.52 0.65
CA ILE A 575 -13.81 0.23 0.60
C ILE A 575 -13.19 -0.07 1.97
N GLY A 576 -13.39 -1.30 2.46
CA GLY A 576 -12.82 -1.79 3.72
C GLY A 576 -11.50 -2.56 3.56
N PRO A 577 -10.90 -3.05 4.66
CA PRO A 577 -9.59 -3.73 4.63
C PRO A 577 -9.56 -5.01 3.80
N ASP A 578 -10.69 -5.68 3.65
CA ASP A 578 -10.86 -6.83 2.76
C ASP A 578 -11.21 -6.35 1.35
N PHE A 579 -10.27 -5.70 0.65
CA PHE A 579 -10.52 -5.05 -0.64
C PHE A 579 -10.19 -5.91 -1.88
N HIS A 580 -9.55 -7.06 -1.66
CA HIS A 580 -9.19 -7.99 -2.72
C HIS A 580 -9.31 -9.44 -2.26
N ALA A 581 -9.36 -10.36 -3.21
CA ALA A 581 -9.41 -11.79 -2.95
C ALA A 581 -8.79 -12.56 -4.10
N VAL A 582 -8.31 -13.78 -3.80
CA VAL A 582 -7.66 -14.66 -4.76
C VAL A 582 -8.31 -16.05 -4.72
N VAL A 583 -8.57 -16.61 -5.90
CA VAL A 583 -8.88 -18.03 -6.09
C VAL A 583 -7.75 -18.62 -6.92
N THR A 584 -7.18 -19.73 -6.47
CA THR A 584 -6.22 -20.53 -7.24
C THR A 584 -6.97 -21.57 -8.06
N ILE A 585 -6.69 -21.67 -9.36
CA ILE A 585 -7.16 -22.75 -10.23
C ILE A 585 -6.07 -23.84 -10.24
N LEU A 586 -6.49 -25.09 -10.09
CA LEU A 586 -5.63 -26.27 -10.11
C LEU A 586 -6.12 -27.25 -11.19
N ASP A 587 -5.17 -27.82 -11.91
CA ASP A 587 -5.41 -28.82 -12.96
C ASP A 587 -6.05 -30.12 -12.41
#